data_AF-A0A7D5L8X3-F1
#
_entry.id   AF-A0A7D5L8X3-F1
#
_cell.length_a   1.000
_cell.length_b   1.000
_cell.length_c   1.000
_cell.angle_alpha   90.00
_cell.angle_beta   90.00
_cell.angle_gamma   90.00
#
_symmetry.space_group_name_H-M   'P 1'
#
loop_
_entity.id
_entity.type
_entity.pdbx_description
1 polymer ?
#
loop_
_entity_poly.entity_id
_entity_poly.type
_entity_poly.pdbx_seq_one_letter_code
_entity_poly.pdbx_strand_id
1 'polypeptide(L)' 'MPRCDHCGSHISDRFARVFSDANGRLNACPSCSANAGIAEAARERTRADD' A
#
# COMPACT_ATOMS: atom_id res chain seq x y z
N MET A 1 16.99 3.69 5.84
CA MET A 1 16.10 2.52 5.74
C MET A 1 14.87 2.94 4.93
N PRO A 2 14.40 2.13 3.96
CA PRO A 2 13.42 2.59 2.99
C PRO A 2 12.07 2.95 3.64
N ARG A 3 11.39 3.93 3.03
CA ARG A 3 10.09 4.44 3.49
C ARG A 3 9.12 4.48 2.33
N CYS A 4 7.83 4.41 2.65
CA CYS A 4 6.77 4.54 1.65
C CYS A 4 6.60 6.01 1.28
N ASP A 5 6.58 6.31 -0.01
CA ASP A 5 6.31 7.67 -0.50
C ASP A 5 4.87 8.11 -0.20
N HIS A 6 3.95 7.16 -0.06
CA HIS A 6 2.53 7.46 0.16
C HIS A 6 2.18 7.74 1.63
N CYS A 7 2.59 6.87 2.55
CA CYS A 7 2.22 7.00 3.97
C CYS A 7 3.41 7.29 4.90
N GLY A 8 4.63 7.31 4.38
CA GLY A 8 5.83 7.51 5.18
C GLY A 8 6.21 6.32 6.08
N SER A 9 5.45 5.22 6.11
CA SER A 9 5.78 4.06 6.95
C SER A 9 7.10 3.43 6.55
N HIS A 10 7.76 2.84 7.55
CA HIS A 10 9.00 2.09 7.37
C HIS A 10 8.75 0.81 6.57
N ILE A 11 9.68 0.45 5.68
CA ILE A 11 9.59 -0.76 4.86
C ILE A 11 10.93 -1.48 4.81
N SER A 12 10.86 -2.80 4.65
CA SER A 12 12.05 -3.67 4.52
C SER A 12 12.80 -3.41 3.21
N ASP A 13 14.14 -3.45 3.26
CA ASP A 13 15.01 -3.30 2.07
C ASP A 13 14.65 -4.29 0.94
N ARG A 14 14.33 -5.54 1.31
CA ARG A 14 13.89 -6.57 0.35
C ARG A 14 12.61 -6.18 -0.38
N PHE A 15 11.69 -5.51 0.31
CA PHE A 15 10.44 -5.05 -0.32
C PHE A 15 10.74 -3.91 -1.29
N ALA A 16 11.58 -2.96 -0.89
CA ALA A 16 11.96 -1.84 -1.74
C ALA A 16 12.63 -2.28 -3.05
N ARG A 17 13.50 -3.29 -3.01
CA ARG A 17 14.15 -3.81 -4.24
C ARG A 17 13.19 -4.35 -5.29
N VAL A 18 12.06 -4.91 -4.87
CA VAL A 18 11.13 -5.60 -5.78
C VAL A 18 10.03 -4.65 -6.26
N PHE A 19 9.60 -3.73 -5.40
CA PHE A 19 8.38 -2.94 -5.63
C PHE A 19 8.63 -1.44 -5.86
N SER A 20 9.87 -0.97 -5.74
CA SER A 20 10.22 0.38 -6.19
C SER A 20 10.17 0.49 -7.72
N ASP A 21 9.77 1.65 -8.23
CA ASP A 21 9.83 1.93 -9.67
C ASP A 21 11.28 2.16 -10.16
N ALA A 22 11.45 2.43 -11.45
CA ALA A 22 12.73 2.79 -12.06
C ALA A 22 13.45 3.98 -11.37
N ASN A 23 12.69 4.90 -10.77
CA ASN A 23 13.22 6.03 -10.00
C ASN A 23 13.44 5.70 -8.51
N GLY A 24 13.23 4.45 -8.10
CA GLY A 24 13.36 4.01 -6.71
C GLY A 24 12.14 4.33 -5.84
N ARG A 25 11.05 4.89 -6.39
CA ARG A 25 9.90 5.36 -5.61
C ARG A 25 8.95 4.23 -5.26
N LEU A 26 8.42 4.28 -4.05
CA LEU A 26 7.58 3.22 -3.52
C LEU A 26 6.22 3.75 -3.09
N ASN A 27 5.31 3.77 -4.06
CA ASN A 27 3.99 4.42 -3.98
C ASN A 27 2.98 3.67 -3.10
N ALA A 28 3.23 2.40 -2.75
CA ALA A 28 2.39 1.66 -1.82
C ALA A 28 3.20 0.59 -1.07
N CYS A 29 3.23 0.68 0.26
CA CYS A 29 3.84 -0.34 1.12
C CYS A 29 2.84 -1.47 1.45
N PRO A 30 3.29 -2.59 2.07
CA PRO A 30 2.41 -3.70 2.43
C PRO A 30 1.18 -3.26 3.24
N SER A 31 1.34 -2.33 4.19
CA SER A 31 0.19 -1.79 4.93
C SER A 31 -0.75 -1.00 4.04
N CYS A 32 -0.24 -0.16 3.12
CA CYS A 32 -1.10 0.60 2.20
C CYS A 32 -1.88 -0.35 1.28
N SER A 33 -1.20 -1.34 0.70
CA SER A 33 -1.82 -2.31 -0.22
C SER A 33 -2.80 -3.24 0.48
N ALA A 34 -2.47 -3.68 1.70
CA ALA A 34 -3.38 -4.50 2.52
C ALA A 34 -4.63 -3.69 2.92
N ASN A 35 -4.46 -2.42 3.32
CA ASN A 35 -5.59 -1.59 3.73
C ASN A 35 -6.44 -1.10 2.55
N ALA A 36 -5.85 -0.92 1.37
CA ALA A 36 -6.59 -0.57 0.16
C ALA A 36 -7.65 -1.63 -0.14
N GLY A 37 -7.29 -2.92 -0.16
CA GLY A 37 -8.25 -4.00 -0.39
C GLY A 37 -9.36 -4.10 0.66
N ILE A 38 -9.04 -3.85 1.93
CA ILE A 38 -10.03 -3.84 3.02
C ILE A 38 -10.98 -2.64 2.87
N ALA A 39 -10.45 -1.47 2.52
CA ALA A 39 -11.25 -0.27 2.32
C ALA A 39 -12.19 -0.41 1.12
N GLU A 40 -11.76 -0.99 0.00
CA GLU A 40 -12.64 -1.27 -1.15
C GLU A 40 -13.76 -2.25 -0.75
N ALA A 41 -13.39 -3.41 -0.15
CA ALA A 41 -14.36 -4.42 0.27
C ALA A 41 -15.37 -3.90 1.30
N ALA A 42 -14.96 -3.02 2.22
CA ALA A 42 -15.85 -2.38 3.17
C ALA A 42 -16.90 -1.49 2.47
N ARG A 43 -16.49 -0.70 1.46
CA ARG A 43 -17.41 0.15 0.69
C ARG A 43 -18.40 -0.67 -0.12
N GLU A 44 -17.97 -1.79 -0.69
CA GLU A 44 -18.87 -2.71 -1.42
C GLU A 44 -19.95 -3.28 -0.49
N ARG A 45 -19.59 -3.65 0.74
CA ARG A 45 -20.55 -4.15 1.75
C ARG A 45 -21.58 -3.09 2.16
N THR A 46 -21.15 -1.85 2.35
CA THR A 46 -22.09 -0.74 2.64
C THR A 46 -23.03 -0.46 1.46
N ARG A 47 -22.60 -0.64 0.22
CA ARG A 47 -23.45 -0.44 -0.98
C ARG A 47 -24.39 -1.60 -1.27
N ALA A 48 -24.08 -2.80 -0.81
CA ALA A 48 -24.92 -3.99 -0.96
C ALA A 48 -25.99 -4.10 0.15
N ASP A 49 -25.90 -3.26 1.17
CA ASP A 49 -26.85 -3.10 2.29
C ASP A 49 -27.81 -1.91 2.02
N ASP A 50 -28.24 -1.73 0.76
CA ASP A 50 -29.31 -0.80 0.34
C ASP A 50 -30.32 -1.55 -0.54
#